data_AF-A0A937ULJ1-F1
#
_entry.id   AF-A0A937ULJ1-F1
#
_cell.length_a   1.000
_cell.length_b   1.000
_cell.length_c   1.000
_cell.angle_alpha   90.00
_cell.angle_beta   90.00
_cell.angle_gamma   90.00
#
_symmetry.space_group_name_H-M   'P 1'
#
loop_
_entity.id
_entity.type
_entity.pdbx_description
1 polymer ?
#
loop_
_entity_poly.entity_id
_entity_poly.type
_entity_poly.pdbx_seq_one_letter_code
_entity_poly.pdbx_strand_id
1 'polypeptide(L)' 'MYTDPMTVKILVVALCVTASVCVALVAGYLERRAGAHPAAAVQRGGTAFAGALALQLLVLTTLGAL' A
#
# COMPACT_ATOMS: atom_id res chain seq x y z
N MET A 1 16.28 -8.78 23.64
CA MET A 1 16.46 -8.09 22.35
C MET A 1 15.70 -6.78 22.43
N TYR A 2 16.39 -5.67 22.65
CA TYR A 2 15.79 -4.34 22.66
C TYR A 2 15.73 -3.88 21.21
N THR A 3 14.56 -3.94 20.59
CA THR A 3 14.40 -3.51 19.20
C THR A 3 14.44 -1.99 19.17
N ASP A 4 15.40 -1.41 18.46
CA ASP A 4 15.51 0.05 18.37
C ASP A 4 14.22 0.67 17.83
N PRO A 5 13.78 1.83 18.35
CA PRO A 5 12.53 2.47 17.92
C PRO A 5 12.52 2.78 16.42
N MET A 6 13.69 3.04 15.82
CA MET A 6 13.84 3.22 14.37
C MET A 6 13.55 1.94 13.58
N THR A 7 14.02 0.79 14.08
CA THR A 7 13.78 -0.52 13.46
C THR A 7 12.29 -0.83 13.43
N VAL A 8 11.57 -0.52 14.52
CA VAL A 8 10.11 -0.68 14.58
C VAL A 8 9.42 0.21 13.54
N LYS A 9 9.78 1.50 13.44
CA LYS A 9 9.21 2.41 12.44
C LYS A 9 9.39 1.91 11.00
N ILE A 10 10.59 1.42 10.67
CA ILE A 10 10.87 0.86 9.35
C ILE A 10 10.00 -0.38 9.07
N LEU A 11 9.87 -1.28 10.05
CA LEU A 11 9.01 -2.47 9.94
C LEU A 11 7.54 -2.10 9.71
N VAL A 12 7.04 -1.08 10.41
CA VAL A 12 5.65 -0.62 10.24
C VAL A 12 5.45 -0.02 8.85
N VAL A 13 6.36 0.83 8.37
CA VAL A 13 6.28 1.40 7.01
C VAL A 13 6.35 0.29 5.96
N ALA A 14 7.26 -0.68 6.13
CA ALA A 14 7.36 -1.83 5.24
C ALA A 14 6.05 -2.62 5.19
N LEU A 15 5.42 -2.87 6.34
CA LEU A 15 4.13 -3.55 6.45
C LEU A 15 3.00 -2.78 5.73
N CYS A 16 2.95 -1.45 5.86
CA CYS A 16 2.01 -0.62 5.13
C CYS A 16 2.22 -0.75 3.61
N VAL A 17 3.47 -0.71 3.15
CA VAL A 17 3.79 -0.90 1.72
C VAL A 17 3.34 -2.27 1.22
N THR A 18 3.63 -3.36 1.93
CA THR A 18 3.17 -4.70 1.52
C THR A 18 1.65 -4.82 1.49
N ALA A 19 0.96 -4.28 2.51
CA ALA A 19 -0.50 -4.26 2.52
C ALA A 19 -1.07 -3.47 1.33
N SER A 20 -0.48 -2.31 1.00
CA SER A 20 -0.86 -1.52 -0.16
C SER A 20 -0.61 -2.23 -1.48
N VAL A 21 0.48 -3.00 -1.60
CA VAL A 21 0.74 -3.84 -2.78
C VAL A 21 -0.35 -4.90 -2.95
N CYS A 22 -0.80 -5.55 -1.88
CA CYS A 22 -1.91 -6.50 -1.95
C CYS A 22 -3.19 -5.85 -2.50
N VAL A 23 -3.53 -4.65 -2.02
CA VAL A 23 -4.70 -3.88 -2.51
C VAL A 23 -4.54 -3.55 -4.01
N ALA A 24 -3.34 -3.13 -4.42
CA ALA A 24 -3.01 -2.83 -5.81
C ALA A 24 -3.21 -4.03 -6.74
N LEU A 25 -2.72 -5.20 -6.31
CA LEU A 25 -2.84 -6.45 -7.05
C LEU A 25 -4.30 -6.88 -7.21
N VAL A 26 -5.08 -6.79 -6.13
CA VAL A 26 -6.52 -7.12 -6.17
C VAL A 26 -7.26 -6.17 -7.12
N ALA A 27 -7.00 -4.86 -7.03
CA ALA A 27 -7.64 -3.87 -7.90
C ALA A 27 -7.28 -4.10 -9.38
N GLY A 28 -6.00 -4.28 -9.69
CA GLY A 28 -5.56 -4.57 -11.06
C GLY A 28 -6.10 -5.90 -11.60
N TYR A 29 -6.18 -6.93 -10.74
CA TYR A 29 -6.74 -8.21 -11.11
C TYR A 29 -8.24 -8.13 -11.44
N LEU A 30 -9.01 -7.38 -10.65
CA LEU A 30 -10.43 -7.14 -10.89
C LEU A 30 -10.65 -6.41 -12.23
N GLU A 31 -9.87 -5.37 -12.52
CA GLU A 31 -9.92 -4.69 -13.82
C GLU A 31 -9.59 -5.61 -14.99
N ARG A 32 -8.58 -6.48 -14.81
CA ARG A 32 -8.23 -7.43 -15.86
C ARG A 32 -9.34 -8.45 -16.10
N ARG A 33 -10.02 -8.89 -15.04
CA ARG A 33 -11.22 -9.75 -15.15
C ARG A 33 -12.41 -9.04 -15.78
N ALA A 34 -12.51 -7.71 -15.66
CA ALA A 34 -13.51 -6.91 -16.36
C ALA A 34 -13.24 -6.74 -17.86
N GLY A 35 -12.14 -7.32 -18.38
CA GLY A 35 -11.76 -7.26 -19.80
C GLY A 35 -10.95 -6.02 -20.16
N ALA A 36 -10.54 -5.20 -19.18
CA ALA A 36 -9.74 -4.01 -19.42
C ALA A 36 -8.36 -4.37 -19.99
N HIS A 37 -7.79 -3.49 -20.83
CA HIS A 37 -6.42 -3.62 -21.34
C HIS A 37 -5.39 -3.73 -20.20
N PRO A 38 -4.25 -4.42 -20.39
CA PRO A 38 -3.29 -4.65 -19.31
C PRO A 38 -2.70 -3.34 -18.78
N ALA A 39 -2.53 -2.34 -19.66
CA ALA A 39 -2.12 -1.00 -19.25
C ALA A 39 -3.14 -0.33 -18.32
N ALA A 40 -4.44 -0.45 -18.60
CA ALA A 40 -5.50 0.10 -17.76
C ALA A 40 -5.57 -0.61 -16.39
N ALA A 41 -5.40 -1.93 -16.38
CA ALA A 41 -5.33 -2.71 -15.14
C ALA A 41 -4.14 -2.30 -14.25
N VAL A 42 -2.97 -2.05 -14.86
CA VAL A 42 -1.78 -1.54 -14.13
C VAL A 42 -2.03 -0.14 -13.59
N GLN A 43 -2.61 0.76 -14.39
CA GLN A 43 -2.96 2.11 -13.93
C GLN A 43 -3.93 2.06 -12.74
N ARG A 44 -4.97 1.23 -12.81
CA ARG A 44 -5.92 1.10 -11.70
C ARG A 44 -5.24 0.54 -10.44
N GLY A 45 -4.45 -0.52 -10.58
CA GLY A 45 -3.66 -1.07 -9.48
C GLY A 45 -2.74 -0.02 -8.85
N GLY A 46 -2.05 0.77 -9.67
CA GLY A 46 -1.20 1.88 -9.21
C GLY A 46 -1.97 2.97 -8.46
N THR A 47 -3.15 3.37 -8.93
CA THR A 47 -4.00 4.33 -8.20
C THR A 47 -4.50 3.78 -6.87
N ALA A 48 -4.84 2.49 -6.81
CA ALA A 48 -5.26 1.82 -5.59
C ALA A 48 -4.11 1.69 -4.59
N PHE A 49 -2.89 1.39 -5.06
CA PHE A 49 -1.67 1.40 -4.26
C PHE A 49 -1.44 2.77 -3.63
N ALA A 50 -1.42 3.82 -4.46
CA ALA A 50 -1.12 5.18 -4.01
C ALA A 50 -2.16 5.67 -2.99
N GLY A 51 -3.44 5.39 -3.22
CA GLY A 51 -4.51 5.72 -2.29
C GLY A 51 -4.39 5.00 -0.95
N ALA A 52 -4.16 3.68 -0.97
CA ALA A 52 -4.01 2.88 0.24
C ALA A 52 -2.78 3.31 1.06
N LEU A 53 -1.64 3.52 0.40
CA LEU A 53 -0.40 3.91 1.05
C LEU A 53 -0.51 5.32 1.65
N ALA A 54 -1.05 6.28 0.88
CA ALA A 54 -1.25 7.64 1.37
C ALA A 54 -2.15 7.66 2.62
N LEU A 55 -3.23 6.87 2.62
CA LEU A 55 -4.13 6.77 3.76
C LEU A 55 -3.44 6.15 4.98
N GLN A 56 -2.67 5.07 4.78
CA GLN A 56 -1.90 4.45 5.86
C GLN A 56 -0.87 5.42 6.45
N LEU A 57 -0.09 6.10 5.61
CA LEU A 57 0.88 7.09 6.07
C LEU A 57 0.19 8.23 6.82
N LEU A 58 -0.95 8.73 6.32
CA LEU A 58 -1.73 9.74 7.00
C LEU A 58 -2.14 9.26 8.40
N VAL A 59 -2.68 8.04 8.52
CA VAL A 59 -3.06 7.44 9.82
C VAL A 59 -1.86 7.35 10.75
N LEU A 60 -0.71 6.86 10.27
CA LEU A 60 0.52 6.79 11.07
C LEU A 60 0.98 8.17 11.56
N THR A 61 0.92 9.19 10.70
CA THR A 61 1.26 10.57 11.08
C THR A 61 0.29 11.13 12.12
N THR A 62 -1.02 10.87 11.99
CA THR A 62 -2.01 11.32 12.98
C THR A 62 -1.87 10.66 14.34
N LEU A 63 -1.33 9.43 14.37
CA LEU A 63 -1.07 8.67 15.59
C LEU A 63 0.29 9.02 16.23
N GLY A 64 1.12 9.86 15.59
CA GLY A 64 2.49 10.15 16.03
C GLY A 64 3.43 8.94 15.92
N ALA A 65 3.05 7.93 15.15
CA ALA A 65 3.85 6.72 14.92
C ALA A 65 4.94 6.92 13.85
N LEU A 66 4.81 7.98 13.05
CA LEU A 66 5.79 8.47 12.08
C LEU A 66 6.47 9.74 12.62
#